data_AF-A0A938SPD4-F1
#
_entry.id   AF-A0A938SPD4-F1
#
_cell.length_a   1.000
_cell.length_b   1.000
_cell.length_c   1.000
_cell.angle_alpha   90.00
_cell.angle_beta   90.00
_cell.angle_gamma   90.00
#
_symmetry.space_group_name_H-M   'P 1'
#
loop_
_entity.id
_entity.type
_entity.pdbx_description
1 polymer ?
#
loop_
_entity_poly.entity_id
_entity_poly.type
_entity_poly.pdbx_seq_one_letter_code
_entity_poly.pdbx_strand_id
1 'polypeptide(L)'
;MARYQCAVCGYVYDESTEGGRWDGLPDDWVCPVCATDKSQFRLDGGGQPAVAGTEPVAAERAPRANRAVMAHRVFGWVYLAIYVLLIIQMVPRLWLYQIEFPARTVVHLSLGMAIGAVLVVKILVVRFFRRLDQALVPLLGTFLVVGSVVLIGISVPSAFQEAAATRRLLNDANRQRVERLLAQIDLDAASCARLATPAALRAGQRVLRQECIYCHDLRTVLAKPRTPENWRQTVQRMADLTTVLRPIDQESQLLVTAYLIALSPDLQQSVRRSRQEQHRQSEARQAVGAAAKPSPATAYDAEAARQLFEDKCSQCHETSDVEKVTLDSEQSVRELVAAMVDEGMEATEEELSQLVRYLTDSYVKAKE
;
A
#
# COMPACT_ATOMS: atom_id res chain seq x y z
N MET A 1 -51.23 -40.08 -5.58
CA MET A 1 -49.82 -40.30 -5.94
C MET A 1 -48.96 -39.84 -4.79
N ALA A 2 -47.87 -40.55 -4.51
CA ALA A 2 -47.05 -40.26 -3.35
C ALA A 2 -46.18 -39.03 -3.60
N ARG A 3 -45.95 -38.24 -2.55
CA ARG A 3 -45.00 -37.13 -2.54
C ARG A 3 -43.82 -37.51 -1.66
N TYR A 4 -42.63 -37.16 -2.09
CA TYR A 4 -41.39 -37.45 -1.40
C TYR A 4 -40.64 -36.15 -1.17
N GLN A 5 -40.34 -35.81 0.08
CA GLN A 5 -39.57 -34.60 0.39
C GLN A 5 -38.13 -34.95 0.74
N CYS A 6 -37.18 -34.30 0.07
CA CYS A 6 -35.76 -34.36 0.36
C CYS A 6 -35.47 -33.77 1.74
N ALA A 7 -34.93 -34.58 2.65
CA ALA A 7 -34.60 -34.16 4.00
C ALA A 7 -33.41 -33.16 4.07
N VAL A 8 -32.64 -33.03 2.99
CA VAL A 8 -31.43 -32.18 2.93
C VAL A 8 -31.74 -30.76 2.46
N CYS A 9 -32.61 -30.60 1.46
CA CYS A 9 -32.89 -29.29 0.86
C CYS A 9 -34.38 -28.96 0.74
N GLY A 10 -35.27 -29.86 1.16
CA GLY A 10 -36.72 -29.65 1.13
C GLY A 10 -37.38 -29.79 -0.24
N TYR A 11 -36.66 -30.23 -1.29
CA TYR A 11 -37.24 -30.49 -2.60
C TYR A 11 -38.31 -31.58 -2.52
N VAL A 12 -39.51 -31.33 -3.05
CA VAL A 12 -40.60 -32.29 -3.09
C VAL A 12 -40.69 -32.89 -4.49
N TYR A 13 -40.50 -34.20 -4.59
CA TYR A 13 -40.78 -35.00 -5.76
C TYR A 13 -42.24 -35.45 -5.70
N ASP A 14 -43.04 -35.00 -6.65
CA ASP A 14 -44.46 -35.38 -6.78
C ASP A 14 -44.63 -36.28 -8.00
N GLU A 15 -44.97 -37.54 -7.77
CA GLU A 15 -45.19 -38.54 -8.82
C GLU A 15 -46.28 -38.12 -9.82
N SER A 16 -47.19 -37.20 -9.46
CA SER A 16 -48.26 -36.73 -10.35
C SER A 16 -47.83 -35.68 -11.37
N THR A 17 -46.73 -34.96 -11.10
CA THR A 17 -46.25 -33.88 -11.97
C THR A 17 -44.94 -34.22 -12.68
N GLU A 18 -44.11 -35.06 -12.06
CA GLU A 18 -42.73 -35.37 -12.52
C GLU A 18 -42.67 -36.61 -13.44
N GLY A 19 -43.81 -37.21 -13.79
CA GLY A 19 -43.94 -38.19 -14.88
C GLY A 19 -43.30 -39.57 -14.65
N GLY A 20 -42.85 -39.88 -13.43
CA GLY A 20 -42.28 -41.17 -13.04
C GLY A 20 -42.74 -41.61 -11.65
N ARG A 21 -42.83 -42.92 -11.42
CA ARG A 21 -43.05 -43.46 -10.07
C ARG A 21 -41.74 -43.42 -9.31
N TRP A 22 -41.80 -43.11 -8.02
CA TRP A 22 -40.63 -43.05 -7.16
C TRP A 22 -39.82 -44.34 -7.22
N ASP A 23 -40.47 -45.49 -7.10
CA ASP A 23 -39.81 -46.80 -7.14
C ASP A 23 -39.22 -47.15 -8.52
N GLY A 24 -39.67 -46.48 -9.59
CA GLY A 24 -39.16 -46.65 -10.95
C GLY A 24 -38.03 -45.70 -11.35
N LEU A 25 -37.60 -44.81 -10.47
CA LEU A 25 -36.45 -43.94 -10.72
C LEU A 25 -35.15 -44.75 -10.77
N PRO A 26 -34.21 -44.46 -11.71
CA PRO A 26 -32.90 -45.09 -11.80
C PRO A 26 -32.13 -45.10 -10.47
N ASP A 27 -31.24 -46.08 -10.29
CA ASP A 27 -30.45 -46.23 -9.06
C ASP A 27 -29.44 -45.09 -8.85
N ASP A 28 -29.04 -44.41 -9.93
CA ASP A 28 -28.17 -43.23 -9.92
C ASP A 28 -28.95 -41.90 -9.82
N TRP A 29 -30.27 -41.96 -9.67
CA TRP A 29 -31.09 -40.78 -9.52
C TRP A 29 -30.76 -40.05 -8.21
N VAL A 30 -30.36 -38.79 -8.34
CA VAL A 30 -30.04 -37.90 -7.22
C VAL A 30 -30.99 -36.71 -7.20
N CYS A 31 -31.19 -36.14 -6.00
CA CYS A 31 -31.97 -34.92 -5.84
C CYS A 31 -31.47 -33.83 -6.80
N PRO A 32 -32.31 -33.26 -7.66
CA PRO A 32 -31.89 -32.26 -8.65
C PRO A 32 -31.41 -30.95 -7.99
N VAL A 33 -31.75 -30.74 -6.72
CA VAL A 33 -31.40 -29.53 -5.97
C VAL A 33 -30.06 -29.70 -5.24
N CYS A 34 -29.88 -30.75 -4.44
CA CYS A 34 -28.70 -30.92 -3.59
C CYS A 34 -27.79 -32.09 -3.98
N ALA A 35 -28.13 -32.87 -5.01
CA ALA A 35 -27.42 -34.08 -5.44
C ALA A 35 -27.26 -35.12 -4.34
N THR A 36 -28.20 -35.15 -3.39
CA THR A 36 -28.30 -36.20 -2.39
C THR A 36 -29.02 -37.40 -2.95
N ASP A 37 -28.69 -38.58 -2.45
CA ASP A 37 -29.25 -39.83 -2.93
C ASP A 37 -30.76 -39.94 -2.65
N LYS A 38 -31.46 -40.74 -3.45
CA LYS A 38 -32.89 -41.09 -3.30
C LYS A 38 -33.25 -41.53 -1.87
N SER A 39 -32.31 -42.14 -1.15
CA SER A 39 -32.47 -42.58 0.25
C SER A 39 -32.73 -41.45 1.25
N GLN A 40 -32.42 -40.19 0.91
CA GLN A 40 -32.63 -39.03 1.79
C GLN A 40 -34.02 -38.40 1.66
N PHE A 41 -34.93 -39.02 0.91
CA PHE A 41 -36.30 -38.55 0.80
C PHE A 41 -37.21 -39.28 1.77
N ARG A 42 -38.16 -38.55 2.35
CA ARG A 42 -39.23 -39.10 3.19
C ARG A 42 -40.56 -38.99 2.47
N LEU A 43 -41.41 -39.99 2.64
CA LEU A 43 -42.82 -39.93 2.22
C LEU A 43 -43.52 -38.79 2.95
N ASP A 44 -44.01 -37.82 2.19
CA ASP A 44 -44.70 -36.62 2.66
C ASP A 44 -46.19 -36.91 2.98
N GLY A 45 -46.48 -38.12 3.50
CA GLY A 45 -47.84 -38.60 3.74
C GLY A 45 -47.88 -39.93 4.49
N GLY A 46 -47.95 -39.86 5.83
CA GLY A 46 -48.17 -41.03 6.67
C GLY A 46 -48.35 -40.70 8.15
N GLY A 47 -49.57 -40.30 8.55
CA GLY A 47 -50.05 -40.41 9.93
C GLY A 47 -50.64 -39.17 10.59
N GLN A 48 -51.85 -38.77 10.20
CA GLN A 48 -52.81 -38.20 11.15
C GLN A 48 -54.25 -38.47 10.67
N PRO A 49 -55.13 -39.09 11.48
CA PRO A 49 -56.54 -39.20 11.14
C PRO A 49 -57.16 -37.80 11.10
N ALA A 50 -58.03 -37.62 10.11
CA ALA A 50 -58.67 -36.37 9.74
C ALA A 50 -59.27 -35.62 10.94
N VAL A 51 -58.77 -34.41 11.18
CA VAL A 51 -59.56 -33.36 11.84
C VAL A 51 -60.08 -32.46 10.73
N ALA A 52 -61.39 -32.52 10.53
CA ALA A 52 -62.12 -31.71 9.57
C ALA A 52 -61.97 -30.22 9.92
N GLY A 53 -61.65 -29.41 8.91
CA GLY A 53 -61.70 -27.96 8.99
C GLY A 53 -60.33 -27.29 8.92
N THR A 54 -59.81 -27.13 7.71
CA THR A 54 -59.01 -25.96 7.30
C THR A 54 -58.94 -25.96 5.78
N GLU A 55 -59.28 -24.82 5.20
CA GLU A 55 -59.28 -24.54 3.76
C GLU A 55 -57.92 -24.83 3.11
N PRO A 56 -57.87 -25.13 1.79
CA PRO A 56 -56.62 -25.45 1.12
C PRO A 56 -55.75 -24.20 1.05
N VAL A 57 -54.69 -24.14 1.86
CA VAL A 57 -53.62 -23.16 1.63
C VAL A 57 -52.95 -23.53 0.32
N ALA A 58 -53.22 -22.70 -0.67
CA ALA A 58 -52.64 -22.75 -2.01
C ALA A 58 -51.13 -22.97 -1.96
N ALA A 59 -50.69 -23.96 -2.72
CA ALA A 59 -49.31 -24.24 -3.03
C ALA A 59 -48.70 -23.04 -3.77
N GLU A 60 -48.00 -22.16 -3.05
CA GLU A 60 -47.29 -21.04 -3.69
C GLU A 60 -45.96 -20.72 -2.99
N ARG A 61 -45.04 -21.70 -2.94
CA ARG A 61 -43.60 -21.47 -2.63
C ARG A 61 -42.66 -22.40 -3.40
N ALA A 62 -42.63 -22.35 -4.72
CA ALA A 62 -41.54 -22.94 -5.52
C ALA A 62 -41.33 -22.15 -6.82
N PRO A 63 -40.46 -21.11 -6.81
CA PRO A 63 -39.20 -21.19 -7.59
C PRO A 63 -37.99 -20.40 -7.02
N ARG A 64 -38.15 -19.64 -5.93
CA ARG A 64 -37.10 -18.74 -5.39
C ARG A 64 -35.92 -19.50 -4.73
N ALA A 65 -36.18 -20.66 -4.12
CA ALA A 65 -35.16 -21.45 -3.44
C ALA A 65 -34.08 -22.02 -4.39
N ASN A 66 -34.46 -22.48 -5.59
CA ASN A 66 -33.51 -23.05 -6.56
C ASN A 66 -32.52 -22.02 -7.12
N ARG A 67 -32.97 -20.78 -7.36
CA ARG A 67 -32.10 -19.71 -7.87
C ARG A 67 -31.06 -19.27 -6.85
N ALA A 68 -31.44 -19.17 -5.57
CA ALA A 68 -30.53 -18.78 -4.50
C ALA A 68 -29.41 -19.82 -4.26
N VAL A 69 -29.76 -21.11 -4.30
CA VAL A 69 -28.79 -22.21 -4.14
C VAL A 69 -27.84 -22.31 -5.33
N MET A 70 -28.36 -22.18 -6.57
CA MET A 70 -27.53 -22.14 -7.77
C MET A 70 -26.58 -20.94 -7.75
N ALA A 71 -27.06 -19.76 -7.37
CA ALA A 71 -26.22 -18.58 -7.20
C ALA A 71 -25.11 -18.82 -6.19
N HIS A 72 -25.40 -19.38 -5.01
CA HIS A 72 -24.39 -19.69 -4.00
C HIS A 72 -23.31 -20.65 -4.53
N ARG A 73 -23.69 -21.67 -5.31
CA ARG A 73 -22.73 -22.59 -5.94
C ARG A 73 -21.81 -21.88 -6.92
N VAL A 74 -22.35 -21.04 -7.79
CA VAL A 74 -21.55 -20.26 -8.76
C VAL A 74 -20.61 -19.32 -8.01
N PHE A 75 -21.11 -18.57 -7.03
CA PHE A 75 -20.28 -17.68 -6.22
C PHE A 75 -19.19 -18.44 -5.45
N GLY A 76 -19.49 -19.64 -4.94
CA GLY A 76 -18.51 -20.48 -4.27
C GLY A 76 -17.38 -20.94 -5.19
N TRP A 77 -17.69 -21.36 -6.42
CA TRP A 77 -16.68 -21.74 -7.42
C TRP A 77 -15.86 -20.54 -7.90
N VAL A 78 -16.50 -19.39 -8.13
CA VAL A 78 -15.80 -18.14 -8.48
C VAL A 78 -14.85 -17.74 -7.35
N TYR A 79 -15.31 -17.79 -6.10
CA TYR A 79 -14.48 -17.51 -4.93
C TYR A 79 -13.28 -18.45 -4.83
N LEU A 80 -13.49 -19.75 -4.99
CA LEU A 80 -12.40 -20.74 -4.97
C LEU A 80 -11.38 -20.49 -6.09
N ALA A 81 -11.85 -20.21 -7.31
CA ALA A 81 -10.97 -19.93 -8.44
C ALA A 81 -10.12 -18.66 -8.21
N ILE A 82 -10.74 -17.58 -7.71
CA ILE A 82 -10.04 -16.35 -7.35
C ILE A 82 -9.03 -16.62 -6.22
N TYR A 83 -9.42 -17.35 -5.17
CA TYR A 83 -8.54 -17.68 -4.06
C TYR A 83 -7.30 -18.47 -4.52
N VAL A 84 -7.49 -19.50 -5.35
CA VAL A 84 -6.40 -20.31 -5.90
C VAL A 84 -5.47 -19.44 -6.76
N LEU A 85 -6.02 -18.59 -7.63
CA LEU A 85 -5.22 -17.67 -8.45
C LEU A 85 -4.38 -16.73 -7.57
N LEU A 86 -4.96 -16.16 -6.51
CA LEU A 86 -4.24 -15.28 -5.59
C LEU A 86 -3.11 -16.03 -4.86
N ILE A 87 -3.34 -17.25 -4.40
CA ILE A 87 -2.32 -18.08 -3.74
C ILE A 87 -1.18 -18.40 -4.71
N ILE A 88 -1.48 -18.79 -5.96
CA ILE A 88 -0.46 -19.08 -6.98
C ILE A 88 0.43 -17.85 -7.25
N GLN A 89 -0.15 -16.64 -7.25
CA GLN A 89 0.59 -15.40 -7.50
C GLN A 89 1.37 -14.92 -6.28
N MET A 90 0.83 -15.09 -5.07
CA MET A 90 1.39 -14.53 -3.84
C MET A 90 2.42 -15.45 -3.17
N VAL A 91 2.23 -16.76 -3.19
CA VAL A 91 3.15 -17.71 -2.51
C VAL A 91 4.58 -17.66 -3.07
N PRO A 92 4.82 -17.61 -4.40
CA PRO A 92 6.18 -17.47 -4.92
C PRO A 92 6.86 -16.19 -4.45
N ARG A 93 6.09 -15.11 -4.26
CA ARG A 93 6.63 -13.82 -3.82
C ARG A 93 7.16 -13.87 -2.38
N LEU A 94 6.68 -14.77 -1.53
CA LEU A 94 7.19 -14.96 -0.16
C LEU A 94 8.65 -15.43 -0.16
N TRP A 95 9.06 -16.24 -1.14
CA TRP A 95 10.43 -16.73 -1.25
C TRP A 95 11.45 -15.65 -1.65
N LEU A 96 10.97 -14.57 -2.26
CA LEU A 96 11.81 -13.43 -2.68
C LEU A 96 12.00 -12.41 -1.55
N TYR A 97 11.24 -12.50 -0.46
CA TYR A 97 11.38 -11.62 0.70
C TYR A 97 12.33 -12.25 1.73
N GLN A 98 13.57 -11.76 1.78
CA GLN A 98 14.57 -12.16 2.78
C GLN A 98 14.63 -11.23 4.01
N ILE A 99 13.67 -10.30 4.16
CA ILE A 99 13.63 -9.27 5.22
C ILE A 99 12.41 -9.50 6.11
N GLU A 100 12.52 -9.13 7.39
CA GLU A 100 11.44 -9.10 8.38
C GLU A 100 10.15 -8.50 7.82
N PHE A 101 9.06 -9.28 7.87
CA PHE A 101 7.77 -8.86 7.33
C PHE A 101 7.15 -7.75 8.19
N PRO A 102 6.66 -6.66 7.58
CA PRO A 102 5.83 -5.69 8.28
C PRO A 102 4.65 -6.39 8.97
N ALA A 103 4.26 -5.95 10.17
CA ALA A 103 3.18 -6.57 10.94
C ALA A 103 1.87 -6.71 10.13
N ARG A 104 1.56 -5.74 9.28
CA ARG A 104 0.41 -5.78 8.35
C ARG A 104 0.49 -6.96 7.38
N THR A 105 1.66 -7.21 6.80
CA THR A 105 1.87 -8.31 5.85
C THR A 105 1.73 -9.65 6.56
N VAL A 106 2.23 -9.77 7.79
CA VAL A 106 2.05 -10.97 8.63
C VAL A 106 0.57 -11.23 8.90
N VAL A 107 -0.18 -10.20 9.31
CA VAL A 107 -1.63 -10.29 9.55
C VAL A 107 -2.39 -10.67 8.28
N HIS A 108 -2.04 -10.08 7.13
CA HIS A 108 -2.64 -10.44 5.85
C HIS A 108 -2.38 -11.90 5.49
N LEU A 109 -1.13 -12.35 5.63
CA LEU A 109 -0.73 -13.71 5.30
C LEU A 109 -1.41 -14.74 6.21
N SER A 110 -1.41 -14.51 7.53
CA SER A 110 -2.03 -15.40 8.51
C SER A 110 -3.53 -15.50 8.29
N LEU A 111 -4.21 -14.39 8.01
CA LEU A 111 -5.64 -14.36 7.70
C LEU A 111 -5.93 -15.08 6.37
N GLY A 112 -5.10 -14.87 5.34
CA GLY A 112 -5.22 -15.56 4.06
C GLY A 112 -5.05 -17.08 4.18
N MET A 113 -4.08 -17.54 4.98
CA MET A 113 -3.86 -18.96 5.29
C MET A 113 -5.03 -19.55 6.10
N ALA A 114 -5.53 -18.83 7.10
CA ALA A 114 -6.67 -19.26 7.91
C ALA A 114 -7.94 -19.43 7.06
N ILE A 115 -8.21 -18.49 6.15
CA ILE A 115 -9.30 -18.58 5.18
C ILE A 115 -9.15 -19.82 4.30
N GLY A 116 -7.94 -20.11 3.81
CA GLY A 116 -7.65 -21.31 3.02
C GLY A 116 -7.91 -22.60 3.78
N ALA A 117 -7.43 -22.68 5.02
CA ALA A 117 -7.66 -23.84 5.89
C ALA A 117 -9.16 -24.04 6.14
N VAL A 118 -9.90 -22.97 6.47
CA VAL A 118 -11.36 -23.03 6.66
C VAL A 118 -12.09 -23.43 5.38
N LEU A 119 -11.64 -22.95 4.22
CA LEU A 119 -12.23 -23.31 2.92
C LEU A 119 -12.04 -24.80 2.62
N VAL A 120 -10.84 -25.34 2.84
CA VAL A 120 -10.53 -26.77 2.69
C VAL A 120 -11.38 -27.60 3.66
N VAL A 121 -11.41 -27.23 4.95
CA VAL A 121 -12.23 -27.91 5.95
C VAL A 121 -13.70 -27.90 5.57
N LYS A 122 -14.24 -26.75 5.13
CA LYS A 122 -15.64 -26.64 4.67
C LYS A 122 -15.92 -27.58 3.50
N ILE A 123 -15.02 -27.65 2.50
CA ILE A 123 -15.18 -28.55 1.35
C ILE A 123 -15.12 -30.02 1.78
N LEU A 124 -14.18 -30.37 2.66
CA LEU A 124 -14.04 -31.74 3.20
C LEU A 124 -15.26 -32.16 4.01
N VAL A 125 -15.78 -31.28 4.88
CA VAL A 125 -16.99 -31.55 5.68
C VAL A 125 -18.20 -31.81 4.78
N VAL A 126 -18.43 -30.95 3.78
CA VAL A 126 -19.55 -31.11 2.84
C VAL A 126 -19.40 -32.37 1.97
N ARG A 127 -18.17 -32.77 1.64
CA ARG A 127 -17.92 -33.92 0.75
C ARG A 127 -17.88 -35.27 1.47
N PHE A 128 -17.32 -35.34 2.68
CA PHE A 128 -17.05 -36.60 3.38
C PHE A 128 -17.87 -36.77 4.68
N PHE A 129 -18.25 -35.68 5.37
CA PHE A 129 -18.87 -35.73 6.70
C PHE A 129 -20.27 -35.09 6.72
N ARG A 130 -21.16 -35.65 5.89
CA ARG A 130 -22.53 -35.15 5.64
C ARG A 130 -23.49 -35.11 6.85
N ARG A 131 -23.13 -35.68 8.01
CA ARG A 131 -23.95 -35.64 9.25
C ARG A 131 -23.60 -34.51 10.22
N LEU A 132 -22.45 -33.85 10.05
CA LEU A 132 -21.97 -32.77 10.92
C LEU A 132 -22.34 -31.37 10.39
N ASP A 133 -23.21 -31.31 9.37
CA ASP A 133 -23.35 -30.18 8.45
C ASP A 133 -24.26 -29.05 8.94
N GLN A 134 -25.29 -29.35 9.73
CA GLN A 134 -26.40 -28.41 10.01
C GLN A 134 -25.98 -27.10 10.71
N ALA A 135 -25.03 -27.14 11.65
CA ALA A 135 -24.56 -25.94 12.37
C ALA A 135 -23.14 -25.50 11.98
N LEU A 136 -22.27 -26.45 11.61
CA LEU A 136 -20.87 -26.18 11.32
C LEU A 136 -20.66 -25.50 9.96
N VAL A 137 -21.41 -25.90 8.93
CA VAL A 137 -21.25 -25.35 7.57
C VAL A 137 -21.63 -23.86 7.50
N PRO A 138 -22.73 -23.39 8.13
CA PRO A 138 -23.03 -21.96 8.23
C PRO A 138 -21.95 -21.18 9.00
N LEU A 139 -21.44 -21.72 10.12
CA LEU A 139 -20.40 -21.07 10.92
C LEU A 139 -19.11 -20.87 10.11
N LEU A 140 -18.63 -21.92 9.45
CA LEU A 140 -17.45 -21.84 8.57
C LEU A 140 -17.70 -20.88 7.40
N GLY A 141 -18.92 -20.87 6.84
CA GLY A 141 -19.33 -19.93 5.80
C GLY A 141 -19.24 -18.47 6.26
N THR A 142 -19.77 -18.16 7.44
CA THR A 142 -19.70 -16.81 8.04
C THR A 142 -18.25 -16.40 8.30
N PHE A 143 -17.42 -17.32 8.83
CA PHE A 143 -15.99 -17.04 9.03
C PHE A 143 -15.27 -16.72 7.72
N LEU A 144 -15.55 -17.45 6.63
CA LEU A 144 -14.98 -17.16 5.32
C LEU A 144 -15.39 -15.77 4.82
N VAL A 145 -16.65 -15.38 4.97
CA VAL A 145 -17.15 -14.06 4.53
C VAL A 145 -16.51 -12.95 5.37
N VAL A 146 -16.57 -13.04 6.70
CA VAL A 146 -16.01 -12.04 7.60
C VAL A 146 -14.49 -11.93 7.40
N GLY A 147 -13.79 -13.07 7.38
CA GLY A 147 -12.35 -13.11 7.14
C GLY A 147 -11.99 -12.49 5.79
N SER A 148 -12.74 -12.78 4.73
CA SER A 148 -12.50 -12.19 3.40
C SER A 148 -12.74 -10.68 3.39
N VAL A 149 -13.81 -10.21 4.03
CA VAL A 149 -14.11 -8.77 4.14
C VAL A 149 -13.00 -8.04 4.89
N VAL A 150 -12.52 -8.59 6.01
CA VAL A 150 -11.41 -8.04 6.77
C VAL A 150 -10.12 -8.04 5.94
N LEU A 151 -9.82 -9.15 5.25
CA LEU A 151 -8.64 -9.25 4.39
C LEU A 151 -8.66 -8.21 3.26
N ILE A 152 -9.80 -8.04 2.61
CA ILE A 152 -10.03 -7.02 1.58
C ILE A 152 -9.87 -5.62 2.20
N GLY A 153 -10.46 -5.38 3.37
CA GLY A 153 -10.39 -4.10 4.08
C GLY A 153 -8.98 -3.70 4.48
N ILE A 154 -8.10 -4.66 4.80
CA ILE A 154 -6.69 -4.36 5.11
C ILE A 154 -5.88 -4.09 3.83
N SER A 155 -6.24 -4.70 2.70
CA SER A 155 -5.40 -4.75 1.49
C SER A 155 -5.76 -3.69 0.45
N VAL A 156 -7.05 -3.53 0.19
CA VAL A 156 -7.57 -2.66 -0.87
C VAL A 156 -7.24 -1.19 -0.63
N PRO A 157 -7.42 -0.61 0.58
CA PRO A 157 -7.11 0.79 0.81
C PRO A 157 -5.66 1.15 0.48
N SER A 158 -4.69 0.29 0.82
CA SER A 158 -3.29 0.52 0.47
C SER A 158 -3.05 0.49 -1.04
N ALA A 159 -3.67 -0.46 -1.75
CA ALA A 159 -3.54 -0.54 -3.20
C ALA A 159 -4.13 0.71 -3.89
N PHE A 160 -5.27 1.21 -3.38
CA PHE A 160 -5.85 2.47 -3.85
C PHE A 160 -4.98 3.68 -3.53
N GLN A 161 -4.40 3.75 -2.32
CA GLN A 161 -3.47 4.81 -1.95
C GLN A 161 -2.22 4.80 -2.84
N GLU A 162 -1.63 3.63 -3.11
CA GLU A 162 -0.47 3.49 -4.00
C GLU A 162 -0.82 3.89 -5.45
N ALA A 163 -1.99 3.49 -5.94
CA ALA A 163 -2.48 3.91 -7.26
C ALA A 163 -2.71 5.42 -7.33
N ALA A 164 -3.28 6.02 -6.28
CA ALA A 164 -3.49 7.47 -6.20
C ALA A 164 -2.16 8.24 -6.14
N ALA A 165 -1.20 7.78 -5.34
CA ALA A 165 0.15 8.37 -5.27
C ALA A 165 0.86 8.28 -6.62
N THR A 166 0.80 7.12 -7.28
CA THR A 166 1.35 6.94 -8.62
C THR A 166 0.69 7.87 -9.65
N ARG A 167 -0.63 8.09 -9.56
CA ARG A 167 -1.32 9.06 -10.43
C ARG A 167 -0.87 10.51 -10.17
N ARG A 168 -0.63 10.90 -8.92
CA ARG A 168 -0.10 12.23 -8.58
C ARG A 168 1.31 12.41 -9.13
N LEU A 169 2.17 11.40 -9.01
CA LEU A 169 3.53 11.41 -9.56
C LEU A 169 3.56 11.53 -11.09
N LEU A 170 2.62 10.89 -11.78
CA LEU A 170 2.59 10.82 -13.25
C LEU A 170 1.76 11.92 -13.90
N ASN A 171 1.31 12.93 -13.15
CA ASN A 171 0.53 14.04 -13.70
C ASN A 171 1.37 14.94 -14.62
N ASP A 172 0.70 15.69 -15.49
CA ASP A 172 1.38 16.47 -16.54
C ASP A 172 2.30 17.56 -15.97
N ALA A 173 1.88 18.21 -14.89
CA ALA A 173 2.67 19.24 -14.21
C ALA A 173 4.00 18.68 -13.66
N ASN A 174 3.97 17.51 -13.02
CA ASN A 174 5.20 16.89 -12.51
C ASN A 174 6.07 16.37 -13.64
N ARG A 175 5.50 15.84 -14.73
CA ARG A 175 6.26 15.41 -15.91
C ARG A 175 7.02 16.57 -16.55
N GLN A 176 6.36 17.71 -16.77
CA GLN A 176 7.01 18.93 -17.27
C GLN A 176 8.09 19.45 -16.31
N ARG A 177 7.88 19.33 -14.99
CA ARG A 177 8.90 19.66 -13.98
C ARG A 177 10.12 18.75 -14.12
N VAL A 178 9.90 17.44 -14.22
CA VAL A 178 10.97 16.44 -14.40
C VAL A 178 11.76 16.72 -15.68
N GLU A 179 11.08 16.97 -16.79
CA GLU A 179 11.72 17.30 -18.07
C GLU A 179 12.64 18.52 -17.96
N ARG A 180 12.17 19.61 -17.32
CA ARG A 180 12.99 20.81 -17.06
C ARG A 180 14.18 20.54 -16.15
N LEU A 181 14.00 19.72 -15.12
CA LEU A 181 15.08 19.36 -14.18
C LEU A 181 16.11 18.42 -14.81
N LEU A 182 15.69 17.54 -15.72
CA LEU A 182 16.59 16.68 -16.49
C LEU A 182 17.46 17.50 -17.45
N ALA A 183 16.96 18.62 -17.97
CA ALA A 183 17.76 19.52 -18.79
C ALA A 183 18.91 20.19 -18.01
N GLN A 184 18.86 20.19 -16.67
CA GLN A 184 19.94 20.74 -15.82
C GLN A 184 21.12 19.77 -15.62
N ILE A 185 20.98 18.51 -16.04
CA ILE A 185 22.02 17.46 -15.88
C ILE A 185 22.66 17.09 -17.23
N ASP A 186 22.78 18.08 -18.13
CA ASP A 186 23.39 17.98 -19.46
C ASP A 186 22.83 16.86 -20.35
N LEU A 187 21.53 16.58 -20.24
CA LEU A 187 20.82 15.69 -21.16
C LEU A 187 20.24 16.47 -22.34
N ASP A 188 20.30 15.88 -23.54
CA ASP A 188 19.65 16.46 -24.71
C ASP A 188 18.13 16.53 -24.56
N ALA A 189 17.50 17.45 -25.29
CA ALA A 189 16.06 17.70 -25.18
C ALA A 189 15.20 16.47 -25.52
N ALA A 190 15.64 15.63 -26.47
CA ALA A 190 14.90 14.43 -26.85
C ALA A 190 14.94 13.37 -25.74
N SER A 191 16.10 13.20 -25.10
CA SER A 191 16.26 12.35 -23.92
C SER A 191 15.43 12.83 -22.73
N CYS A 192 15.42 14.15 -22.45
CA CYS A 192 14.60 14.73 -21.38
C CYS A 192 13.11 14.43 -21.58
N ALA A 193 12.59 14.69 -22.79
CA ALA A 193 11.19 14.43 -23.13
C ALA A 193 10.83 12.94 -23.01
N ARG A 194 11.73 12.06 -23.48
CA ARG A 194 11.57 10.60 -23.42
C ARG A 194 11.52 10.08 -21.98
N LEU A 195 12.43 10.53 -21.13
CA LEU A 195 12.54 10.10 -19.72
C LEU A 195 11.42 10.64 -18.83
N ALA A 196 10.82 11.78 -19.18
CA ALA A 196 9.68 12.36 -18.46
C ALA A 196 8.32 11.69 -18.82
N THR A 197 8.28 10.73 -19.74
CA THR A 197 7.04 10.05 -20.11
C THR A 197 6.50 9.16 -18.99
N PRO A 198 5.17 8.91 -18.91
CA PRO A 198 4.60 8.01 -17.92
C PRO A 198 5.16 6.58 -18.00
N ALA A 199 5.51 6.13 -19.20
CA ALA A 199 6.11 4.81 -19.41
C ALA A 199 7.53 4.74 -18.85
N ALA A 200 8.36 5.76 -19.11
CA ALA A 200 9.72 5.86 -18.59
C ALA A 200 9.77 5.98 -17.07
N LEU A 201 8.93 6.84 -16.48
CA LEU A 201 8.85 6.96 -15.01
C LEU A 201 8.41 5.65 -14.34
N ARG A 202 7.48 4.89 -14.94
CA ARG A 202 7.12 3.54 -14.46
C ARG A 202 8.26 2.53 -14.64
N ALA A 203 9.08 2.67 -15.68
CA ALA A 203 10.27 1.84 -15.86
C ALA A 203 11.31 2.15 -14.78
N GLY A 204 11.59 3.42 -14.51
CA GLY A 204 12.47 3.85 -13.42
C GLY A 204 12.01 3.35 -12.04
N GLN A 205 10.71 3.38 -11.77
CA GLN A 205 10.14 2.78 -10.56
C GLN A 205 10.44 1.27 -10.44
N ARG A 206 10.37 0.52 -11.56
CA ARG A 206 10.68 -0.91 -11.55
C ARG A 206 12.16 -1.15 -11.27
N VAL A 207 13.05 -0.40 -11.93
CA VAL A 207 14.50 -0.47 -11.68
C VAL A 207 14.80 -0.21 -10.20
N LEU A 208 14.23 0.85 -9.62
CA LEU A 208 14.41 1.16 -8.19
C LEU A 208 13.99 0.00 -7.28
N ARG A 209 12.85 -0.63 -7.59
CA ARG A 209 12.27 -1.73 -6.79
C ARG A 209 12.95 -3.08 -7.00
N GLN A 210 13.64 -3.28 -8.11
CA GLN A 210 14.24 -4.59 -8.45
C GLN A 210 15.74 -4.60 -8.15
N GLU A 211 16.43 -3.49 -8.40
CA GLU A 211 17.89 -3.42 -8.30
C GLU A 211 18.35 -2.65 -7.05
N CYS A 212 17.66 -1.58 -6.64
CA CYS A 212 18.18 -0.69 -5.59
C CYS A 212 17.80 -1.08 -4.16
N ILE A 213 16.73 -1.84 -3.94
CA ILE A 213 16.29 -2.27 -2.59
C ILE A 213 16.88 -3.60 -2.12
N TYR A 214 17.67 -4.26 -2.97
CA TYR A 214 18.20 -5.58 -2.66
C TYR A 214 19.22 -5.55 -1.52
N CYS A 215 20.07 -4.52 -1.48
CA CYS A 215 21.17 -4.44 -0.52
C CYS A 215 20.81 -3.67 0.77
N HIS A 216 20.03 -2.59 0.68
CA HIS A 216 19.64 -1.79 1.84
C HIS A 216 18.27 -1.13 1.65
N ASP A 217 17.62 -0.78 2.76
CA ASP A 217 16.37 -0.01 2.73
C ASP A 217 16.63 1.38 2.10
N LEU A 218 15.77 1.80 1.17
CA LEU A 218 15.84 3.10 0.52
C LEU A 218 15.39 4.25 1.44
N ARG A 219 14.76 3.97 2.58
CA ARG A 219 14.29 5.02 3.51
C ARG A 219 15.39 6.04 3.86
N THR A 220 16.61 5.58 4.10
CA THR A 220 17.75 6.47 4.43
C THR A 220 18.21 7.29 3.23
N VAL A 221 18.20 6.71 2.03
CA VAL A 221 18.58 7.38 0.78
C VAL A 221 17.55 8.42 0.38
N LEU A 222 16.27 8.11 0.54
CA LEU A 222 15.14 8.96 0.18
C LEU A 222 14.83 10.04 1.25
N ALA A 223 15.36 9.90 2.47
CA ALA A 223 15.16 10.87 3.55
C ALA A 223 15.95 12.18 3.37
N LYS A 224 17.00 12.18 2.53
CA LYS A 224 17.79 13.40 2.27
C LYS A 224 17.31 14.06 0.96
N PRO A 225 16.87 15.33 0.98
CA PRO A 225 16.57 16.04 -0.25
C PRO A 225 17.84 16.13 -1.10
N ARG A 226 17.69 15.96 -2.42
CA ARG A 226 18.79 15.99 -3.38
C ARG A 226 18.40 16.79 -4.61
N THR A 227 19.39 17.46 -5.18
CA THR A 227 19.30 18.06 -6.52
C THR A 227 19.25 16.96 -7.59
N PRO A 228 18.78 17.27 -8.81
CA PRO A 228 18.81 16.32 -9.93
C PRO A 228 20.20 15.72 -10.19
N GLU A 229 21.24 16.54 -10.10
CA GLU A 229 22.63 16.12 -10.29
C GLU A 229 23.09 15.17 -9.18
N ASN A 230 22.78 15.50 -7.92
CA ASN A 230 23.10 14.64 -6.79
C ASN A 230 22.37 13.28 -6.86
N TRP A 231 21.19 13.22 -7.48
CA TRP A 231 20.50 11.95 -7.75
C TRP A 231 21.25 11.13 -8.80
N ARG A 232 21.65 11.74 -9.90
CA ARG A 232 22.43 11.08 -10.96
C ARG A 232 23.72 10.47 -10.40
N GLN A 233 24.51 11.27 -9.66
CA GLN A 233 25.76 10.81 -9.05
C GLN A 233 25.55 9.68 -8.05
N THR A 234 24.46 9.74 -7.25
CA THR A 234 24.13 8.67 -6.31
C THR A 234 23.84 7.37 -7.03
N VAL A 235 23.01 7.42 -8.08
CA VAL A 235 22.67 6.25 -8.90
C VAL A 235 23.91 5.69 -9.57
N GLN A 236 24.75 6.54 -10.15
CA GLN A 236 25.99 6.12 -10.81
C GLN A 236 26.93 5.42 -9.82
N ARG A 237 27.17 6.00 -8.65
CA ARG A 237 27.98 5.38 -7.61
C ARG A 237 27.43 4.02 -7.16
N MET A 238 26.10 3.87 -7.10
CA MET A 238 25.50 2.58 -6.78
C MET A 238 25.67 1.57 -7.92
N ALA A 239 25.52 2.01 -9.17
CA ALA A 239 25.77 1.17 -10.34
C ALA A 239 27.22 0.68 -10.37
N ASP A 240 28.20 1.54 -10.07
CA ASP A 240 29.62 1.20 -10.03
C ASP A 240 29.96 0.19 -8.92
N LEU A 241 29.18 0.19 -7.82
CA LEU A 241 29.33 -0.76 -6.71
C LEU A 241 28.58 -2.08 -6.93
N THR A 242 27.82 -2.22 -8.02
CA THR A 242 27.12 -3.49 -8.30
C THR A 242 28.09 -4.59 -8.72
N THR A 243 27.77 -5.82 -8.33
CA THR A 243 28.58 -6.99 -8.73
C THR A 243 28.45 -7.27 -10.21
N VAL A 244 29.49 -7.88 -10.82
CA VAL A 244 29.53 -8.30 -12.23
C VAL A 244 28.32 -9.14 -12.65
N LEU A 245 27.69 -9.85 -11.71
CA LEU A 245 26.52 -10.69 -11.95
C LEU A 245 25.21 -9.91 -12.15
N ARG A 246 25.16 -8.63 -11.76
CA ARG A 246 24.00 -7.74 -11.93
C ARG A 246 24.42 -6.28 -12.17
N PRO A 247 25.01 -5.96 -13.33
CA PRO A 247 25.32 -4.59 -13.67
C PRO A 247 24.03 -3.81 -13.95
N ILE A 248 23.96 -2.57 -13.48
CA ILE A 248 22.89 -1.63 -13.86
C ILE A 248 23.36 -0.86 -15.10
N ASP A 249 22.71 -1.09 -16.23
CA ASP A 249 23.05 -0.42 -17.49
C ASP A 249 22.73 1.08 -17.46
N GLN A 250 23.34 1.84 -18.37
CA GLN A 250 23.24 3.30 -18.40
C GLN A 250 21.81 3.81 -18.62
N GLU A 251 21.00 3.10 -19.40
CA GLU A 251 19.60 3.49 -19.64
C GLU A 251 18.77 3.26 -18.36
N SER A 252 18.96 2.13 -17.67
CA SER A 252 18.35 1.87 -16.37
C SER A 252 18.73 2.92 -15.32
N GLN A 253 20.00 3.37 -15.32
CA GLN A 253 20.45 4.47 -14.46
C GLN A 253 19.68 5.77 -14.74
N LEU A 254 19.55 6.17 -16.01
CA LEU A 254 18.81 7.39 -16.39
C LEU A 254 17.31 7.30 -16.04
N LEU A 255 16.70 6.13 -16.27
CA LEU A 255 15.30 5.88 -15.91
C LEU A 255 15.05 6.01 -14.41
N VAL A 256 15.92 5.43 -13.57
CA VAL A 256 15.76 5.53 -12.13
C VAL A 256 16.06 6.94 -11.62
N THR A 257 17.03 7.65 -12.20
CA THR A 257 17.29 9.07 -11.88
C THR A 257 16.07 9.93 -12.19
N ALA A 258 15.46 9.80 -13.38
CA ALA A 258 14.25 10.54 -13.74
C ALA A 258 13.09 10.26 -12.76
N TYR A 259 12.94 9.00 -12.34
CA TYR A 259 11.92 8.62 -11.35
C TYR A 259 12.18 9.22 -9.96
N LEU A 260 13.44 9.24 -9.48
CA LEU A 260 13.81 9.84 -8.20
C LEU A 260 13.59 11.36 -8.19
N ILE A 261 13.87 12.04 -9.32
CA ILE A 261 13.55 13.46 -9.51
C ILE A 261 12.03 13.67 -9.46
N ALA A 262 11.25 12.79 -10.11
CA ALA A 262 9.79 12.85 -10.08
C ALA A 262 9.23 12.69 -8.66
N LEU A 263 9.86 11.84 -7.84
CA LEU A 263 9.48 11.54 -6.45
C LEU A 263 9.88 12.64 -5.44
N SER A 264 10.84 13.50 -5.80
CA SER A 264 11.46 14.45 -4.87
C SER A 264 10.50 15.39 -4.11
N PRO A 265 9.43 15.95 -4.68
CA PRO A 265 8.49 16.82 -3.95
C PRO A 265 7.78 16.11 -2.80
N ASP A 266 7.36 14.86 -3.03
CA ASP A 266 6.67 14.05 -2.01
C ASP A 266 7.65 13.72 -0.87
N LEU A 267 8.92 13.43 -1.20
CA LEU A 267 9.99 13.24 -0.22
C LEU A 267 10.22 14.50 0.61
N GLN A 268 10.38 15.65 -0.04
CA GLN A 268 10.57 16.94 0.63
C GLN A 268 9.39 17.27 1.55
N GLN A 269 8.15 17.00 1.13
CA GLN A 269 6.98 17.22 1.97
C GLN A 269 6.98 16.29 3.19
N SER A 270 7.33 15.02 3.04
CA SER A 270 7.40 14.07 4.16
C SER A 270 8.49 14.45 5.17
N VAL A 271 9.65 14.89 4.69
CA VAL A 271 10.77 15.36 5.51
C VAL A 271 10.37 16.63 6.26
N ARG A 272 9.75 17.61 5.58
CA ARG A 272 9.22 18.84 6.20
C ARG A 272 8.22 18.52 7.32
N ARG A 273 7.28 17.60 7.10
CA ARG A 273 6.32 17.17 8.13
C ARG A 273 6.98 16.47 9.31
N SER A 274 7.93 15.57 9.06
CA SER A 274 8.66 14.88 10.13
C SER A 274 9.47 15.85 10.97
N ARG A 275 10.08 16.87 10.35
CA ARG A 275 10.83 17.92 11.03
C ARG A 275 9.92 18.85 11.83
N GLN A 276 8.80 19.29 11.27
CA GLN A 276 7.78 20.06 12.00
C GLN A 276 7.27 19.31 13.24
N GLU A 277 7.08 18.00 13.13
CA GLU A 277 6.67 17.18 14.26
C GLU A 277 7.79 17.04 15.30
N GLN A 278 9.05 16.87 14.88
CA GLN A 278 10.20 16.88 15.78
C GLN A 278 10.38 18.22 16.48
N HIS A 279 10.21 19.34 15.75
CA HIS A 279 10.26 20.69 16.29
C HIS A 279 9.13 20.90 17.32
N ARG A 280 7.90 20.51 16.99
CA ARG A 280 6.77 20.57 17.93
C ARG A 280 7.04 19.71 19.17
N GLN A 281 7.67 18.55 19.02
CA GLN A 281 8.07 17.70 20.14
C GLN A 281 9.21 18.31 20.95
N SER A 282 10.18 18.97 20.33
CA SER A 282 11.25 19.68 21.04
C SER A 282 10.73 20.93 21.74
N GLU A 283 9.84 21.69 21.13
CA GLU A 283 9.13 22.82 21.74
C GLU A 283 8.28 22.34 22.91
N ALA A 284 7.56 21.23 22.79
CA ALA A 284 6.81 20.66 23.90
C ALA A 284 7.74 20.21 25.04
N ARG A 285 8.87 19.57 24.73
CA ARG A 285 9.90 19.20 25.72
C ARG A 285 10.57 20.41 26.35
N GLN A 286 10.84 21.46 25.57
CA GLN A 286 11.42 22.71 26.03
C GLN A 286 10.40 23.54 26.81
N ALA A 287 9.11 23.53 26.50
CA ALA A 287 8.08 24.18 27.30
C ALA A 287 7.91 23.50 28.65
N VAL A 288 8.02 22.17 28.69
CA VAL A 288 8.11 21.39 29.93
C VAL A 288 9.41 21.69 30.68
N GLY A 289 10.52 21.92 29.97
CA GLY A 289 11.81 22.31 30.52
C GLY A 289 11.92 23.77 30.99
N ALA A 290 11.28 24.71 30.30
CA ALA A 290 11.29 26.16 30.54
C ALA A 290 10.34 26.58 31.67
N ALA A 291 9.42 25.68 32.07
CA ALA A 291 8.81 25.73 33.39
C ALA A 291 9.86 25.65 34.53
N ALA A 292 11.11 25.26 34.22
CA ALA A 292 12.30 25.54 35.02
C ALA A 292 13.09 26.73 34.40
N LYS A 293 12.90 27.91 35.01
CA LYS A 293 13.57 29.23 34.84
C LYS A 293 14.59 29.44 33.68
N PRO A 294 14.44 30.52 32.88
CA PRO A 294 15.46 30.94 31.91
C PRO A 294 16.55 31.85 32.51
N SER A 295 17.72 31.87 31.85
CA SER A 295 18.85 32.78 32.10
C SER A 295 19.36 33.39 30.76
N PRO A 296 20.01 34.57 30.76
CA PRO A 296 19.89 35.58 29.69
C PRO A 296 20.98 35.55 28.61
N ALA A 297 20.68 36.30 27.53
CA ALA A 297 21.48 36.68 26.35
C ALA A 297 22.98 36.32 26.38
N THR A 298 23.39 35.42 25.49
CA THR A 298 24.79 35.00 25.38
C THR A 298 25.64 36.01 24.60
N ALA A 299 26.90 36.16 25.03
CA ALA A 299 27.90 36.99 24.36
C ALA A 299 28.30 36.38 22.99
N TYR A 300 28.66 37.23 22.02
CA TYR A 300 29.09 36.80 20.68
C TYR A 300 30.43 36.05 20.75
N ASP A 301 30.42 34.79 20.32
CA ASP A 301 31.61 33.93 20.18
C ASP A 301 31.84 33.63 18.69
N ALA A 302 32.94 34.15 18.15
CA ALA A 302 33.25 34.05 16.73
C ALA A 302 33.53 32.60 16.27
N GLU A 303 34.06 31.75 17.15
CA GLU A 303 34.35 30.35 16.81
C GLU A 303 33.05 29.54 16.79
N ALA A 304 32.17 29.76 17.78
CA ALA A 304 30.85 29.16 17.79
C ALA A 304 29.99 29.63 16.60
N ALA A 305 30.08 30.91 16.23
CA ALA A 305 29.35 31.45 15.08
C ALA A 305 29.86 30.90 13.74
N ARG A 306 31.17 30.64 13.61
CA ARG A 306 31.75 29.93 12.47
C ARG A 306 31.24 28.50 12.37
N GLN A 307 31.23 27.76 13.48
CA GLN A 307 30.72 26.38 13.50
C GLN A 307 29.22 26.35 13.16
N LEU A 308 28.46 27.32 13.66
CA LEU A 308 27.06 27.50 13.32
C LEU A 308 26.86 27.79 11.83
N PHE A 309 27.71 28.61 11.22
CA PHE A 309 27.70 28.84 9.78
C PHE A 309 27.97 27.56 8.99
N GLU A 310 29.01 26.80 9.35
CA GLU A 310 29.31 25.53 8.69
C GLU A 310 28.16 24.54 8.85
N ASP A 311 27.62 24.38 10.06
CA ASP A 311 26.52 23.45 10.35
C ASP A 311 25.22 23.82 9.62
N LYS A 312 24.86 25.11 9.54
CA LYS A 312 23.58 25.56 8.95
C LYS A 312 23.66 25.76 7.45
N CYS A 313 24.77 26.30 6.94
CA CYS A 313 24.89 26.67 5.52
C CYS A 313 25.41 25.52 4.63
N SER A 314 26.09 24.51 5.18
CA SER A 314 26.57 23.36 4.39
C SER A 314 25.51 22.26 4.18
N GLN A 315 24.30 22.42 4.71
CA GLN A 315 23.28 21.37 4.69
C GLN A 315 22.70 21.11 3.29
N CYS A 316 22.77 22.11 2.41
CA CYS A 316 22.08 22.10 1.11
C CYS A 316 23.03 22.25 -0.08
N HIS A 317 24.06 23.09 0.03
CA HIS A 317 25.05 23.37 -1.00
C HIS A 317 26.41 23.68 -0.34
N GLU A 318 27.45 23.86 -1.15
CA GLU A 318 28.79 24.16 -0.64
C GLU A 318 28.82 25.58 -0.06
N THR A 319 29.50 25.78 1.07
CA THR A 319 29.55 27.08 1.76
C THR A 319 30.31 28.14 0.96
N SER A 320 31.17 27.72 0.02
CA SER A 320 31.83 28.61 -0.95
C SER A 320 30.87 29.31 -1.90
N ASP A 321 29.63 28.85 -2.03
CA ASP A 321 28.63 29.53 -2.87
C ASP A 321 28.26 30.92 -2.35
N VAL A 322 28.48 31.19 -1.06
CA VAL A 322 28.30 32.53 -0.47
C VAL A 322 29.23 33.56 -1.11
N GLU A 323 30.42 33.15 -1.57
CA GLU A 323 31.37 34.05 -2.24
C GLU A 323 30.89 34.50 -3.63
N LYS A 324 29.97 33.73 -4.24
CA LYS A 324 29.38 34.06 -5.54
C LYS A 324 28.25 35.10 -5.41
N VAL A 325 27.75 35.32 -4.19
CA VAL A 325 26.69 36.30 -3.90
C VAL A 325 27.32 37.65 -3.57
N THR A 326 26.79 38.72 -4.18
CA THR A 326 27.23 40.09 -3.89
C THR A 326 26.68 40.53 -2.54
N LEU A 327 27.49 40.38 -1.50
CA LEU A 327 27.24 40.92 -0.16
C LEU A 327 28.07 42.21 0.01
N ASP A 328 27.39 43.34 0.14
CA ASP A 328 27.96 44.70 0.25
C ASP A 328 27.59 45.43 1.55
N SER A 329 26.61 44.90 2.28
CA SER A 329 26.03 45.52 3.47
C SER A 329 25.43 44.48 4.41
N GLU A 330 25.32 44.80 5.70
CA GLU A 330 24.60 43.93 6.66
C GLU A 330 23.15 43.66 6.22
N GLN A 331 22.52 44.61 5.53
CA GLN A 331 21.18 44.43 4.97
C GLN A 331 21.14 43.34 3.89
N SER A 332 22.11 43.32 2.96
CA SER A 332 22.22 42.25 1.96
C SER A 332 22.42 40.86 2.58
N VAL A 333 23.13 40.79 3.72
CA VAL A 333 23.32 39.55 4.48
C VAL A 333 22.02 39.10 5.13
N ARG A 334 21.26 40.02 5.73
CA ARG A 334 19.94 39.71 6.32
C ARG A 334 18.95 39.22 5.27
N GLU A 335 18.95 39.81 4.08
CA GLU A 335 18.12 39.38 2.95
C GLU A 335 18.51 37.98 2.45
N LEU A 336 19.81 37.69 2.36
CA LEU A 336 20.29 36.35 2.03
C LEU A 336 19.82 35.32 3.07
N VAL A 337 20.04 35.59 4.36
CA VAL A 337 19.63 34.68 5.43
C VAL A 337 18.11 34.51 5.47
N ALA A 338 17.35 35.59 5.27
CA ALA A 338 15.89 35.53 5.20
C ALA A 338 15.42 34.68 4.00
N ALA A 339 16.01 34.85 2.81
CA ALA A 339 15.72 34.01 1.66
C ALA A 339 16.05 32.54 1.92
N MET A 340 17.15 32.25 2.61
CA MET A 340 17.50 30.88 2.99
C MET A 340 16.50 30.29 3.99
N VAL A 341 16.00 31.08 4.94
CA VAL A 341 14.93 30.67 5.87
C VAL A 341 13.63 30.40 5.11
N ASP A 342 13.24 31.26 4.17
CA ASP A 342 12.07 31.06 3.31
C ASP A 342 12.19 29.79 2.44
N GLU A 343 13.41 29.48 1.98
CA GLU A 343 13.72 28.25 1.23
C GLU A 343 13.92 27.01 2.13
N GLY A 344 13.89 27.19 3.46
CA GLY A 344 13.78 26.10 4.44
C GLY A 344 14.98 25.89 5.37
N MET A 345 15.83 26.89 5.59
CA MET A 345 16.83 26.91 6.66
C MET A 345 16.15 27.10 8.02
N GLU A 346 16.40 26.19 8.97
CA GLU A 346 15.87 26.29 10.34
C GLU A 346 16.97 26.74 11.32
N ALA A 347 16.76 27.91 11.94
CA ALA A 347 17.64 28.45 12.96
C ALA A 347 16.81 29.25 13.98
N THR A 348 17.23 29.24 15.25
CA THR A 348 16.60 30.06 16.30
C THR A 348 16.85 31.54 16.06
N GLU A 349 16.08 32.44 16.68
CA GLU A 349 16.34 33.89 16.58
C GLU A 349 17.77 34.24 17.04
N GLU A 350 18.29 33.55 18.06
CA GLU A 350 19.66 33.71 18.54
C GLU A 350 20.67 33.22 17.51
N GLU A 351 20.48 32.04 16.93
CA GLU A 351 21.33 31.49 15.87
C GLU A 351 21.33 32.38 14.62
N LEU A 352 20.17 32.87 14.19
CA LEU A 352 20.05 33.80 13.05
C LEU A 352 20.82 35.10 13.31
N SER A 353 20.74 35.63 14.53
CA SER A 353 21.48 36.85 14.90
C SER A 353 23.01 36.63 14.87
N GLN A 354 23.48 35.46 15.30
CA GLN A 354 24.89 35.09 15.28
C GLN A 354 25.38 34.86 13.84
N LEU A 355 24.58 34.19 13.00
CA LEU A 355 24.87 33.95 11.58
C LEU A 355 24.99 35.24 10.78
N VAL A 356 24.02 36.14 10.91
CA VAL A 356 24.05 37.45 10.22
C VAL A 356 25.30 38.23 10.62
N ARG A 357 25.66 38.20 11.91
CA ARG A 357 26.84 38.89 12.41
C ARG A 357 28.14 38.27 11.88
N TYR A 358 28.26 36.94 11.89
CA TYR A 358 29.42 36.23 11.34
C TYR A 358 29.61 36.49 9.85
N LEU A 359 28.53 36.42 9.06
CA LEU A 359 28.57 36.67 7.62
C LEU A 359 28.96 38.12 7.29
N THR A 360 28.46 39.07 8.07
CA THR A 360 28.81 40.50 7.91
C THR A 360 30.29 40.73 8.21
N ASP A 361 30.80 40.16 9.31
CA ASP A 361 32.20 40.30 9.69
C ASP A 361 33.14 39.58 8.69
N SER A 362 32.74 38.42 8.16
CA SER A 362 33.60 37.58 7.32
C SER A 362 33.58 37.95 5.83
N TYR A 363 32.46 38.44 5.30
CA TYR A 363 32.28 38.63 3.86
C TYR A 363 32.02 40.08 3.42
N VAL A 364 31.58 40.95 4.35
CA VAL A 364 31.37 42.38 4.07
C VAL A 364 32.57 43.18 4.54
N LYS A 365 32.94 43.09 5.83
CA LYS A 365 34.07 43.87 6.39
C LYS A 365 35.44 43.42 5.89
N ALA A 366 35.60 42.16 5.48
CA ALA A 366 36.86 41.68 4.91
C ALA A 366 37.18 42.24 3.51
N LYS A 367 36.22 42.94 2.88
CA LYS A 367 36.39 43.61 1.57
C LYS A 367 36.72 45.11 1.69
N GLU A 368 36.57 45.69 2.87
CA GLU A 368 37.03 47.05 3.22
C GLU A 368 38.51 47.02 3.61
#